data_AF-A0A0C2VLR7-F1
#
_entry.id   AF-A0A0C2VLR7-F1
#
_cell.length_a   1.000
_cell.length_b   1.000
_cell.length_c   1.000
_cell.angle_alpha   90.00
_cell.angle_beta   90.00
_cell.angle_gamma   90.00
#
_symmetry.space_group_name_H-M   'P 1'
#
loop_
_entity.id
_entity.type
_entity.pdbx_description
1 polymer ?
#
loop_
_entity_poly.entity_id
_entity_poly.type
_entity_poly.pdbx_seq_one_letter_code
_entity_poly.pdbx_strand_id
1 'polypeptide(L)'
;MFGLTGGGCCDKDKVFLGLVACKDEEKKLAKLNDQERCHYVGDYCSKKLKLGFIKMCVQWKNSYCCFNSKLARIINEQGRPQLAKDWGSAESPQCKGFTPQEFQKLDFSKIDMSEFFGEIQQNFNVNFIQNQQNFIKDRITNNIVNLQNF
;
A
#
# COMPACT_ATOMS: atom_id res chain seq x y z
N MET A 1 8.68 -4.11 6.97
CA MET A 1 7.67 -3.04 7.01
C MET A 1 8.28 -1.84 7.70
N PHE A 2 8.10 -0.64 7.17
CA PHE A 2 8.82 0.54 7.65
C PHE A 2 7.83 1.70 7.82
N GLY A 3 7.87 2.35 8.98
CA GLY A 3 7.27 3.68 9.14
C GLY A 3 8.15 4.67 8.40
N LEU A 4 7.53 5.52 7.58
CA LEU A 4 8.22 6.57 6.84
C LEU A 4 7.59 7.90 7.24
N THR A 5 8.43 8.90 7.49
CA THR A 5 7.99 10.27 7.79
C THR A 5 8.50 11.21 6.70
N GLY A 6 7.64 12.09 6.18
CA GLY A 6 8.01 13.10 5.19
C GLY A 6 7.37 14.45 5.48
N GLY A 7 8.11 15.54 5.29
CA GLY A 7 7.71 16.88 5.72
C GLY A 7 7.82 17.98 4.67
N GLY A 8 8.14 17.67 3.41
CA GLY A 8 8.26 18.73 2.39
C GLY A 8 8.21 18.33 0.92
N CYS A 9 8.30 17.05 0.59
CA CYS A 9 8.41 16.59 -0.81
C CYS A 9 7.10 16.35 -1.55
N CYS A 10 5.96 16.33 -0.85
CA CYS A 10 4.65 16.20 -1.50
C CYS A 10 4.24 17.49 -2.23
N ASP A 11 4.98 18.58 -2.03
CA ASP A 11 4.76 19.86 -2.67
C ASP A 11 5.65 19.96 -3.93
N LYS A 12 5.14 19.42 -5.04
CA LYS A 12 5.85 19.34 -6.34
C LYS A 12 6.34 20.72 -6.80
N ASP A 13 5.64 21.77 -6.43
CA ASP A 13 5.93 23.16 -6.83
C ASP A 13 7.22 23.68 -6.18
N LYS A 14 7.45 23.34 -4.90
CA LYS A 14 8.68 23.74 -4.17
C LYS A 14 9.92 22.98 -4.64
N VAL A 15 9.74 21.74 -5.08
CA VAL A 15 10.82 20.92 -5.65
C VAL A 15 11.19 21.41 -7.05
N PHE A 16 10.20 21.72 -7.90
CA PHE A 16 10.41 22.25 -9.25
C PHE A 16 11.16 23.60 -9.25
N LEU A 17 10.86 24.47 -8.28
CA LEU A 17 11.55 25.74 -8.10
C LEU A 17 12.98 25.60 -7.51
N GLY A 18 13.46 24.38 -7.26
CA GLY A 18 14.79 24.13 -6.70
C GLY A 18 14.98 24.62 -5.26
N LEU A 19 13.90 24.96 -4.56
CA LEU A 19 13.94 25.55 -3.22
C LEU A 19 14.14 24.50 -2.11
N VAL A 20 13.80 23.23 -2.39
CA VAL A 20 13.91 22.14 -1.43
C VAL A 20 14.40 20.86 -2.13
N ALA A 21 15.53 20.33 -1.69
CA ALA A 21 16.00 19.01 -2.13
C ALA A 21 15.26 17.91 -1.37
N CYS A 22 14.68 16.95 -2.10
CA CYS A 22 14.01 15.81 -1.50
C CYS A 22 14.96 14.77 -0.97
N LYS A 23 14.78 14.36 0.29
CA LYS A 23 15.48 13.21 0.86
C LYS A 23 15.03 11.92 0.18
N ASP A 24 15.92 10.93 0.09
CA ASP A 24 15.60 9.67 -0.59
C ASP A 24 14.48 8.87 0.09
N GLU A 25 14.40 8.97 1.41
CA GLU A 25 13.29 8.43 2.21
C GLU A 25 11.95 9.10 1.89
N GLU A 26 11.94 10.40 1.60
CA GLU A 26 10.73 11.13 1.16
C GLU A 26 10.34 10.80 -0.28
N LYS A 27 11.32 10.64 -1.18
CA LYS A 27 11.06 10.15 -2.55
C LYS A 27 10.48 8.73 -2.53
N LYS A 28 11.03 7.87 -1.67
CA LYS A 28 10.53 6.50 -1.48
C LYS A 28 9.11 6.50 -0.93
N LEU A 29 8.83 7.35 0.05
CA LEU A 29 7.47 7.54 0.57
C LEU A 29 6.53 7.99 -0.54
N ALA A 30 6.89 9.04 -1.30
CA ALA A 30 6.08 9.53 -2.41
C ALA A 30 5.76 8.42 -3.43
N LYS A 31 6.77 7.66 -3.86
CA LYS A 31 6.59 6.53 -4.78
C LYS A 31 5.66 5.45 -4.22
N LEU A 32 5.81 5.08 -2.94
CA LEU A 32 4.96 4.07 -2.32
C LEU A 32 3.53 4.58 -2.12
N ASN A 33 3.37 5.87 -1.87
CA ASN A 33 2.08 6.52 -1.73
C ASN A 33 1.35 6.63 -3.08
N ASP A 34 2.05 6.97 -4.17
CA ASP A 34 1.53 6.96 -5.54
C ASP A 34 1.09 5.55 -5.98
N GLN A 35 1.69 4.51 -5.39
CA GLN A 35 1.29 3.10 -5.58
C GLN A 35 0.16 2.66 -4.63
N GLU A 36 -0.39 3.57 -3.82
CA GLU A 36 -1.44 3.30 -2.84
C GLU A 36 -1.05 2.19 -1.83
N ARG A 37 0.22 2.20 -1.40
CA ARG A 37 0.78 1.20 -0.47
C ARG A 37 1.01 1.74 0.94
N CYS A 38 0.70 3.01 1.18
CA CYS A 38 0.93 3.68 2.46
C CYS A 38 -0.39 4.04 3.14
N HIS A 39 -0.47 3.80 4.43
CA HIS A 39 -1.52 4.30 5.31
C HIS A 39 -1.04 5.57 6.00
N TYR A 40 -1.84 6.63 5.99
CA TYR A 40 -1.55 7.87 6.69
C TYR A 40 -1.91 7.77 8.18
N VAL A 41 -0.94 8.05 9.06
CA VAL A 41 -1.12 7.95 10.52
C VAL A 41 -1.48 9.30 11.15
N GLY A 42 -0.94 10.39 10.62
CA GLY A 42 -1.16 11.73 11.15
C GLY A 42 0.03 12.67 10.94
N ASP A 43 -0.14 13.93 11.33
CA ASP A 43 0.91 14.94 11.29
C ASP A 43 1.44 15.26 12.68
N TYR A 44 2.72 15.65 12.74
CA TYR A 44 3.33 16.10 13.98
C TYR A 44 4.32 17.24 13.76
N CYS A 45 4.52 18.00 14.84
CA CYS A 45 5.45 19.10 14.82
C CYS A 45 6.88 18.63 15.15
N SER A 46 7.66 18.41 14.09
CA SER A 46 9.05 17.95 14.19
C SER A 46 10.02 19.00 14.71
N LYS A 47 9.73 20.30 14.50
CA LYS A 47 10.53 21.41 15.02
C LYS A 47 9.65 22.49 15.61
N LYS A 48 9.86 22.77 16.90
CA LYS A 48 9.16 23.81 17.65
C LYS A 48 10.12 24.96 17.93
N LEU A 49 9.71 26.18 17.58
CA LEU A 49 10.41 27.39 17.99
C LEU A 49 9.86 27.83 19.34
N LYS A 50 10.76 28.16 20.27
CA LYS A 50 10.42 28.73 21.57
C LYS A 50 10.74 30.23 21.52
N LEU A 51 9.71 31.07 21.58
CA LEU A 51 9.88 32.52 21.74
C LEU A 51 9.29 32.91 23.11
N GLY A 52 10.15 33.03 24.12
CA GLY A 52 9.72 33.22 25.51
C GLY A 52 8.86 32.06 26.00
N PHE A 53 7.62 32.36 26.40
CA PHE A 53 6.63 31.37 26.89
C PHE A 53 5.81 30.71 25.77
N ILE A 54 5.89 31.20 24.53
CA ILE A 54 5.10 30.67 23.40
C ILE A 54 5.89 29.57 22.69
N LYS A 55 5.24 28.43 22.48
CA LYS A 55 5.75 27.32 21.64
C LYS A 55 5.01 27.35 20.31
N MET A 56 5.70 27.65 19.22
CA MET A 56 5.13 27.66 17.87
C MET A 56 5.74 26.53 17.04
N CYS A 57 4.92 25.80 16.28
CA CYS A 57 5.44 24.84 15.33
C CYS A 57 6.00 25.54 14.09
N VAL A 58 7.25 25.26 13.75
CA VAL A 58 7.89 25.82 12.54
C VAL A 58 8.11 24.77 11.46
N GLN A 59 7.97 23.48 11.79
CA GLN A 59 8.12 22.40 10.82
C GLN A 59 7.20 21.23 11.14
N TRP A 60 6.22 21.01 10.27
CA TRP A 60 5.34 19.85 10.29
C TRP A 60 5.93 18.68 9.50
N LYS A 61 5.61 17.47 9.93
CA LYS A 61 5.91 16.23 9.21
C LYS A 61 4.70 15.32 9.25
N ASN A 62 4.51 14.61 8.15
CA ASN A 62 3.42 13.69 7.95
C ASN A 62 3.98 12.27 8.13
N SER A 63 3.27 11.44 8.87
CA SER A 63 3.69 10.09 9.25
C SER A 63 2.86 9.04 8.53
N TYR A 64 3.53 8.02 7.98
CA TYR A 64 2.92 6.99 7.18
C TYR A 64 3.45 5.60 7.53
N CYS A 65 2.58 4.60 7.44
CA CYS A 65 2.95 3.19 7.46
C CYS A 65 2.85 2.60 6.06
N CYS A 66 4.00 2.27 5.45
CA CYS A 66 4.06 1.74 4.10
C CYS A 66 4.32 0.23 4.07
N PHE A 67 3.58 -0.45 3.19
CA PHE A 67 3.56 -1.91 3.07
C PHE A 67 4.20 -2.40 1.77
N ASN A 68 4.45 -3.71 1.70
CA ASN A 68 5.06 -4.36 0.53
C ASN A 68 4.12 -4.43 -0.69
N SER A 69 2.82 -4.26 -0.48
CA SER A 69 1.80 -4.23 -1.54
C SER A 69 0.57 -3.43 -1.09
N LYS A 70 -0.29 -3.05 -2.04
CA LYS A 70 -1.59 -2.45 -1.76
C LYS A 70 -2.47 -3.39 -0.92
N LEU A 71 -2.52 -4.68 -1.29
CA LEU A 71 -3.24 -5.69 -0.52
C LEU A 71 -2.80 -5.73 0.95
N ALA A 72 -1.49 -5.66 1.22
CA ALA A 72 -1.00 -5.67 2.59
C ALA A 72 -1.41 -4.42 3.39
N ARG A 73 -1.53 -3.25 2.73
CA ARG A 73 -2.11 -2.04 3.34
C ARG A 73 -3.58 -2.26 3.70
N ILE A 74 -4.39 -2.71 2.73
CA ILE A 74 -5.83 -2.99 2.91
C ILE A 74 -6.07 -3.96 4.07
N ILE A 75 -5.35 -5.09 4.09
CA ILE A 75 -5.48 -6.08 5.17
C ILE A 75 -5.12 -5.47 6.54
N ASN A 76 -4.13 -4.57 6.61
CA ASN A 76 -3.78 -3.92 7.86
C ASN A 76 -4.82 -2.88 8.29
N GLU A 77 -5.34 -2.08 7.37
CA GLU A 77 -6.37 -1.08 7.67
C GLU A 77 -7.66 -1.72 8.17
N GLN A 78 -8.11 -2.78 7.52
CA GLN A 78 -9.37 -3.43 7.85
C GLN A 78 -9.22 -4.54 8.90
N GLY A 79 -8.04 -5.16 9.01
CA GLY A 79 -7.78 -6.22 9.99
C GLY A 79 -7.44 -5.69 11.39
N ARG A 80 -6.80 -4.53 11.51
CA ARG A 80 -6.39 -3.97 12.81
C ARG A 80 -7.56 -3.75 13.78
N PRO A 81 -8.70 -3.16 13.35
CA PRO A 81 -9.87 -3.00 14.21
C PRO A 81 -10.40 -4.32 14.76
N GLN A 82 -10.29 -5.43 14.01
CA GLN A 82 -10.76 -6.75 14.44
C GLN A 82 -9.96 -7.30 15.64
N LEU A 83 -8.71 -6.85 15.79
CA LEU A 83 -7.79 -7.29 16.84
C LEU A 83 -7.47 -6.18 17.86
N ALA A 84 -8.23 -5.09 17.85
CA ALA A 84 -8.02 -3.91 18.69
C ALA A 84 -6.58 -3.36 18.63
N LYS A 85 -5.96 -3.37 17.43
CA LYS A 85 -4.62 -2.80 17.21
C LYS A 85 -4.75 -1.38 16.67
N ASP A 86 -4.07 -0.42 17.27
CA ASP A 86 -3.99 0.96 16.78
C ASP A 86 -2.79 1.20 15.84
N TRP A 87 -2.70 2.40 15.29
CA TRP A 87 -1.61 2.86 14.43
C TRP A 87 -0.55 3.69 15.16
N GLY A 88 -0.65 3.84 16.47
CA GLY A 88 0.16 4.75 17.28
C GLY A 88 -0.16 6.22 17.04
N SER A 89 0.74 7.09 17.47
CA SER A 89 0.70 8.51 17.16
C SER A 89 1.53 8.82 15.91
N ALA A 90 1.32 9.98 15.31
CA ALA A 90 2.15 10.45 14.20
C ALA A 90 3.65 10.51 14.55
N GLU A 91 3.99 10.86 15.80
CA GLU A 91 5.37 10.89 16.31
C GLU A 91 5.95 9.49 16.56
N SER A 92 5.09 8.49 16.84
CA SER A 92 5.49 7.12 17.15
C SER A 92 4.54 6.10 16.50
N PRO A 93 4.57 5.98 15.16
CA PRO A 93 3.62 5.14 14.44
C PRO A 93 3.88 3.65 14.69
N GLN A 94 2.83 2.90 15.00
CA GLN A 94 2.85 1.45 15.22
C GLN A 94 2.58 0.70 13.92
N CYS A 95 3.57 0.76 13.03
CA CYS A 95 3.42 0.20 11.70
C CYS A 95 3.43 -1.33 11.66
N LYS A 96 3.94 -2.06 12.65
CA LYS A 96 4.14 -3.52 12.55
C LYS A 96 2.87 -4.28 12.10
N GLY A 97 2.99 -5.13 11.10
CA GLY A 97 1.92 -6.00 10.63
C GLY A 97 1.56 -7.11 11.63
N PHE A 98 0.68 -8.02 11.20
CA PHE A 98 0.21 -9.13 12.03
C PHE A 98 1.26 -10.23 12.21
N THR A 99 1.36 -10.81 13.40
CA THR A 99 2.02 -12.10 13.59
C THR A 99 1.23 -13.22 12.90
N PRO A 100 1.80 -14.41 12.67
CA PRO A 100 1.05 -15.53 12.11
C PRO A 100 -0.22 -15.86 12.92
N GLN A 101 -0.15 -15.80 14.25
CA GLN A 101 -1.28 -16.08 15.15
C GLN A 101 -2.34 -14.99 15.10
N GLU A 102 -1.95 -13.72 14.96
CA GLU A 102 -2.89 -12.61 14.75
C GLU A 102 -3.55 -12.71 13.38
N PHE A 103 -2.77 -12.99 12.34
CA PHE A 103 -3.24 -13.09 10.96
C PHE A 103 -4.31 -14.18 10.81
N GLN A 104 -4.13 -15.33 11.46
CA GLN A 104 -5.12 -16.42 11.45
C GLN A 104 -6.44 -16.05 12.13
N LYS A 105 -6.45 -15.06 13.02
CA LYS A 105 -7.67 -14.59 13.70
C LYS A 105 -8.46 -13.58 12.86
N LEU A 106 -7.91 -13.12 11.75
CA LEU A 106 -8.59 -12.16 10.88
C LEU A 106 -9.77 -12.84 10.18
N ASP A 107 -10.91 -12.16 10.23
CA ASP A 107 -12.11 -12.49 9.49
C ASP A 107 -12.03 -11.82 8.11
N PHE A 108 -11.55 -12.57 7.11
CA PHE A 108 -11.41 -12.09 5.72
C PHE A 108 -12.75 -11.82 5.04
N SER A 109 -13.88 -12.33 5.56
CA SER A 109 -15.21 -11.99 5.03
C SER A 109 -15.58 -10.52 5.27
N LYS A 110 -14.91 -9.88 6.23
CA LYS A 110 -15.09 -8.46 6.59
C LYS A 110 -13.98 -7.56 6.03
N ILE A 111 -13.11 -8.09 5.19
CA ILE A 111 -12.06 -7.32 4.52
C ILE A 111 -12.48 -7.13 3.07
N ASP A 112 -12.81 -5.90 2.70
CA ASP A 112 -13.08 -5.53 1.32
C ASP A 112 -11.75 -5.40 0.55
N MET A 113 -11.56 -6.31 -0.42
CA MET A 113 -10.39 -6.34 -1.29
C MET A 113 -10.69 -5.82 -2.71
N SER A 114 -11.86 -5.20 -2.94
CA SER A 114 -12.28 -4.67 -4.24
C SER A 114 -11.22 -3.74 -4.87
N GLU A 115 -10.62 -2.87 -4.06
CA GLU A 115 -9.53 -1.98 -4.47
C GLU A 115 -8.32 -2.73 -5.05
N PHE A 116 -7.96 -3.88 -4.46
CA PHE A 116 -6.87 -4.72 -4.96
C PHE A 116 -7.26 -5.49 -6.22
N PHE A 117 -8.50 -5.97 -6.31
CA PHE A 117 -8.97 -6.69 -7.51
C PHE A 117 -9.03 -5.79 -8.75
N GLY A 118 -9.36 -4.50 -8.58
CA GLY A 118 -9.30 -3.53 -9.68
C GLY A 118 -7.89 -3.43 -10.28
N GLU A 119 -6.85 -3.46 -9.45
CA GLU A 119 -5.46 -3.48 -9.90
C GLU A 119 -5.07 -4.83 -10.54
N ILE A 120 -5.52 -5.95 -9.98
CA ILE A 120 -5.27 -7.28 -10.57
C ILE A 120 -5.85 -7.34 -11.99
N GLN A 121 -7.11 -6.93 -12.19
CA GLN A 121 -7.77 -7.06 -13.50
C GLN A 121 -7.06 -6.27 -14.61
N GLN A 122 -6.49 -5.11 -14.28
CA GLN A 122 -5.71 -4.31 -15.22
C GLN A 122 -4.35 -4.94 -15.55
N ASN A 123 -3.76 -5.64 -14.59
CA ASN A 123 -2.44 -6.28 -14.74
C ASN A 123 -2.53 -7.77 -15.15
N PHE A 124 -3.71 -8.38 -15.09
CA PHE A 124 -3.93 -9.76 -15.52
C PHE A 124 -3.83 -9.83 -17.04
N ASN A 125 -2.75 -10.43 -17.52
CA ASN A 125 -2.50 -10.52 -18.93
C ASN A 125 -3.48 -11.51 -19.57
N VAL A 126 -4.52 -10.99 -20.21
CA VAL A 126 -5.52 -11.76 -20.96
C VAL A 126 -4.87 -12.67 -22.03
N ASN A 127 -3.67 -12.31 -22.52
CA ASN A 127 -2.91 -13.12 -23.48
C ASN A 127 -2.43 -14.46 -22.89
N PHE A 128 -2.20 -14.53 -21.57
CA PHE A 128 -1.89 -15.81 -20.90
C PHE A 128 -3.08 -16.78 -21.01
N ILE A 129 -4.30 -16.28 -20.84
CA ILE A 129 -5.53 -17.07 -20.99
C ILE A 129 -5.72 -17.50 -22.45
N GLN A 130 -5.44 -16.64 -23.44
CA GLN A 130 -5.55 -17.01 -24.86
C GLN A 130 -4.59 -18.13 -25.27
N ASN A 131 -3.33 -18.07 -24.82
CA ASN A 131 -2.35 -19.11 -25.14
C ASN A 131 -2.72 -20.48 -24.52
N GLN A 132 -3.33 -20.49 -23.33
CA GLN A 132 -3.85 -21.72 -22.74
C GLN A 132 -5.15 -22.20 -23.39
N GLN A 133 -6.01 -21.30 -23.85
CA GLN A 133 -7.23 -21.66 -24.57
C GLN A 133 -6.92 -22.45 -25.85
N ASN A 134 -5.91 -22.04 -26.62
CA ASN A 134 -5.52 -22.75 -27.84
C ASN A 134 -5.00 -24.15 -27.54
N PHE A 135 -4.16 -24.30 -26.51
CA PHE A 135 -3.67 -25.62 -26.08
C PHE A 135 -4.81 -26.55 -25.62
N ILE A 136 -5.77 -26.03 -24.85
CA ILE A 136 -6.93 -26.81 -24.39
C ILE A 136 -7.85 -27.16 -25.56
N LYS A 137 -8.10 -26.22 -26.49
CA LYS A 137 -8.88 -26.45 -27.71
C LYS A 137 -8.24 -27.50 -28.60
N ASP A 138 -6.93 -27.47 -28.78
CA ASP A 138 -6.21 -28.45 -29.58
C ASP A 138 -6.31 -29.85 -28.95
N ARG A 139 -6.18 -29.96 -27.63
CA ARG A 139 -6.33 -31.24 -26.92
C ARG A 139 -7.75 -31.78 -26.99
N ILE A 140 -8.76 -30.93 -26.80
CA ILE A 140 -10.16 -31.31 -26.90
C ILE A 140 -10.50 -31.73 -28.33
N THR A 141 -10.10 -30.94 -29.33
CA THR A 141 -10.40 -31.20 -30.74
C THR A 141 -9.75 -32.50 -31.20
N ASN A 142 -8.48 -32.74 -30.87
CA ASN A 142 -7.79 -33.99 -31.20
C ASN A 142 -8.45 -35.21 -30.55
N ASN A 143 -8.94 -35.08 -29.31
CA ASN A 143 -9.65 -36.18 -28.64
C ASN A 143 -11.08 -36.38 -29.18
N ILE A 144 -11.78 -35.31 -29.59
CA ILE A 144 -13.11 -35.39 -30.21
C ILE A 144 -13.03 -36.01 -31.62
N VAL A 145 -12.03 -35.65 -32.42
CA VAL A 145 -11.81 -36.24 -33.75
C VAL A 145 -11.55 -37.75 -33.66
N ASN A 146 -10.87 -38.21 -32.61
CA ASN A 146 -10.67 -39.64 -32.37
C ASN A 146 -11.94 -40.38 -31.90
N LEU A 147 -12.96 -39.67 -31.41
CA LEU A 147 -14.26 -40.25 -31.00
C LEU A 147 -15.28 -40.32 -32.14
N GLN A 148 -15.06 -39.61 -33.25
CA GLN A 148 -15.91 -39.66 -34.46
C GLN A 148 -15.50 -40.75 -35.46
N ASN A 149 -14.43 -41.50 -35.16
CA ASN A 149 -13.92 -42.61 -35.99
C ASN A 149 -14.34 -44.01 -35.47
N PHE A 150 -15.43 -44.09 -34.69
CA PHE A 150 -16.13 -45.33 -34.34
C PHE A 150 -17.57 -45.28 -34.83
#